data_AF-A0A1V5A0F9-F1
#
_entry.id   AF-A0A1V5A0F9-F1
#
_cell.length_a   1.000
_cell.length_b   1.000
_cell.length_c   1.000
_cell.angle_alpha   90.00
_cell.angle_beta   90.00
_cell.angle_gamma   90.00
#
_symmetry.space_group_name_H-M   'P 1'
#
loop_
_entity.id
_entity.type
_entity.pdbx_description
1 polymer ?
#
loop_
_entity_poly.entity_id
_entity_poly.type
_entity_poly.pdbx_seq_one_letter_code
_entity_poly.pdbx_strand_id
1 'polypeptide(L)'
;MKITPLLIALLLLACTLSSGCIETGTRSYTAGGLLAGISVVEHTYLLGREGLFTKQYDVTARIGGVTVLEVKGVTKSDVDAYLKQYANPT
;
A
#
# COMPACT_ATOMS: atom_id res chain seq x y z
N MET A 1 -0.55 -26.33 -37.02
CA MET A 1 -0.33 -26.10 -35.57
C MET A 1 -0.67 -24.65 -35.25
N LYS A 2 -1.82 -24.38 -34.61
CA LYS A 2 -2.30 -23.01 -34.29
C LYS A 2 -2.21 -22.76 -32.77
N ILE A 3 -1.05 -23.01 -32.18
CA ILE A 3 -0.79 -22.82 -30.73
C ILE A 3 -0.32 -21.38 -30.45
N THR A 4 0.13 -20.68 -31.49
CA THR A 4 0.67 -19.32 -31.46
C THR A 4 -0.25 -18.28 -30.79
N PRO A 5 -1.56 -18.18 -31.11
CA PRO A 5 -2.41 -17.17 -30.46
C PRO A 5 -2.66 -17.48 -28.98
N LEU A 6 -2.69 -18.76 -28.59
CA LEU A 6 -2.90 -19.17 -27.20
C LEU A 6 -1.69 -18.79 -26.33
N LEU A 7 -0.48 -19.02 -26.84
CA LEU A 7 0.78 -18.65 -26.18
C LEU A 7 0.91 -17.13 -26.02
N ILE A 8 0.52 -16.36 -27.04
CA ILE A 8 0.54 -14.89 -26.98
C ILE A 8 -0.47 -14.38 -25.94
N ALA A 9 -1.68 -14.94 -25.89
CA ALA A 9 -2.67 -14.59 -24.88
C ALA A 9 -2.19 -14.91 -23.45
N LEU A 10 -1.54 -16.06 -23.25
CA LEU A 10 -0.98 -16.44 -21.95
C LEU A 10 0.15 -15.49 -21.52
N LEU A 11 1.02 -15.12 -22.47
CA LEU A 11 2.13 -14.20 -22.23
C LEU A 11 1.62 -12.80 -21.88
N LEU A 12 0.60 -12.31 -22.59
CA LEU A 12 -0.03 -11.02 -22.30
C LEU A 12 -0.69 -11.01 -20.92
N LEU A 13 -1.37 -12.10 -20.53
CA LEU A 13 -1.93 -12.25 -19.20
C LEU A 13 -0.83 -12.22 -18.12
N ALA A 14 0.27 -12.93 -18.34
CA ALA A 14 1.44 -12.91 -17.45
C ALA A 14 2.08 -11.51 -17.36
N CYS A 15 2.15 -10.76 -18.46
CA CYS A 15 2.66 -9.39 -18.46
C CYS A 15 1.75 -8.44 -17.67
N THR A 16 0.41 -8.56 -17.76
CA THR A 16 -0.51 -7.75 -16.94
C THR A 16 -0.42 -8.07 -15.44
N LEU A 17 0.00 -9.29 -15.08
CA LEU A 17 0.25 -9.68 -13.70
C LEU A 17 1.60 -9.16 -13.17
N SER A 18 2.54 -8.82 -14.06
CA SER A 18 3.90 -8.39 -13.70
C SER A 18 4.03 -6.88 -13.39
N SER A 19 3.06 -6.08 -13.79
CA SER A 19 3.18 -4.61 -13.83
C SER A 19 2.51 -3.86 -12.67
N GLY A 20 2.15 -4.56 -11.61
CA GLY A 20 1.49 -3.93 -10.45
C GLY A 20 0.07 -4.43 -10.30
N CYS A 21 -0.08 -5.28 -9.29
CA CYS A 21 -1.20 -5.35 -8.38
C CYS A 21 -2.40 -4.47 -8.78
N ILE A 22 -3.47 -5.07 -9.32
CA ILE A 22 -4.71 -4.33 -9.62
C ILE A 22 -5.23 -3.75 -8.30
N GLU A 23 -5.10 -2.44 -8.12
CA GLU A 23 -5.64 -1.77 -6.93
C GLU A 23 -7.16 -1.73 -7.03
N THR A 24 -7.83 -2.36 -6.07
CA THR A 24 -9.29 -2.47 -6.03
C THR A 24 -9.92 -1.41 -5.13
N GLY A 25 -9.11 -0.74 -4.32
CA GLY A 25 -9.60 0.34 -3.46
C GLY A 25 -8.54 0.96 -2.59
N THR A 26 -8.81 2.20 -2.19
CA THR A 26 -7.93 3.03 -1.37
C THR A 26 -8.74 3.62 -0.22
N ARG A 27 -8.19 3.64 0.99
CA ARG A 27 -8.79 4.31 2.16
C ARG A 27 -7.73 5.11 2.89
N SER A 28 -7.99 6.39 3.15
CA SER A 28 -7.08 7.25 3.91
C SER A 28 -7.67 7.55 5.28
N TYR A 29 -6.82 7.46 6.31
CA TYR A 29 -7.15 7.82 7.67
C TYR A 29 -6.06 8.77 8.18
N THR A 30 -6.44 9.84 8.88
CA THR A 30 -5.47 10.72 9.54
C THR A 30 -5.81 10.80 11.01
N ALA A 31 -4.84 10.47 11.86
CA ALA A 31 -4.93 10.61 13.30
C ALA A 31 -4.05 11.78 13.75
N GLY A 32 -4.61 12.75 14.46
CA GLY A 32 -3.89 13.94 14.94
C GLY A 32 -4.42 15.25 14.36
N GLY A 33 -3.64 16.32 14.52
CA GLY A 33 -3.98 17.69 14.11
C GLY A 33 -3.01 18.26 13.06
N LEU A 34 -3.24 19.52 12.68
CA LEU A 34 -2.46 20.20 11.63
C LEU A 34 -0.95 20.28 11.95
N LEU A 35 -0.60 20.37 13.23
CA LEU A 35 0.77 20.50 13.70
C LEU A 35 1.45 19.15 13.96
N ALA A 36 0.71 18.10 14.30
CA ALA A 36 1.28 16.78 14.50
C ALA A 36 0.22 15.73 14.21
N GLY A 37 0.54 14.82 13.29
CA GLY A 37 -0.41 13.79 12.89
C GLY A 37 0.21 12.74 11.99
N ILE A 38 -0.43 11.58 11.98
CA ILE A 38 -0.06 10.44 11.14
C ILE A 38 -1.19 10.23 10.14
N SER A 39 -0.83 10.26 8.86
CA SER A 39 -1.69 9.88 7.76
C SER A 39 -1.34 8.47 7.33
N VAL A 40 -2.34 7.61 7.24
CA VAL A 40 -2.21 6.23 6.78
C VAL A 40 -3.11 6.06 5.57
N VAL A 41 -2.55 5.60 4.46
CA VAL A 41 -3.29 5.25 3.25
C VAL A 41 -3.25 3.73 3.10
N GLU A 42 -4.39 3.08 3.22
CA GLU A 42 -4.57 1.66 2.95
C GLU A 42 -4.87 1.47 1.47
N HIS A 43 -4.06 0.67 0.80
CA HIS A 43 -4.21 0.21 -0.57
C HIS A 43 -4.64 -1.26 -0.56
N THR A 44 -5.75 -1.58 -1.22
CA THR A 44 -6.19 -2.97 -1.40
C THR A 44 -5.89 -3.39 -2.83
N TYR A 45 -5.17 -4.49 -2.97
CA TYR A 45 -4.74 -5.03 -4.24
C TYR A 45 -5.36 -6.40 -4.50
N LEU A 46 -5.92 -6.62 -5.68
CA LEU A 46 -6.49 -7.89 -6.10
C LEU A 46 -5.46 -9.02 -6.09
N LEU A 47 -4.22 -8.69 -6.45
CA LEU A 47 -3.06 -9.57 -6.47
C LEU A 47 -1.89 -8.77 -5.90
N GLY A 48 -1.48 -9.03 -4.67
CA GLY A 48 -0.34 -8.36 -4.06
C GLY A 48 0.71 -9.34 -3.57
N ARG A 49 1.68 -8.81 -2.81
CA ARG A 49 2.85 -9.55 -2.31
C ARG A 49 2.47 -10.77 -1.48
N GLU A 50 1.32 -10.74 -0.79
CA GLU A 50 0.85 -11.83 0.08
C GLU A 50 -0.20 -12.73 -0.60
N GLY A 51 -0.53 -12.48 -1.87
CA GLY A 51 -1.53 -13.24 -2.63
C GLY A 51 -2.74 -12.41 -3.03
N LEU A 52 -3.89 -13.07 -3.20
CA LEU A 52 -5.13 -12.42 -3.61
C LEU A 52 -5.67 -11.50 -2.50
N PHE A 53 -6.17 -10.32 -2.88
CA PHE A 53 -6.73 -9.32 -1.94
C PHE A 53 -5.76 -8.89 -0.83
N THR A 54 -4.49 -8.64 -1.19
CA THR A 54 -3.48 -8.14 -0.25
C THR A 54 -3.73 -6.67 0.07
N LYS A 55 -3.52 -6.30 1.34
CA LYS A 55 -3.51 -4.88 1.75
C LYS A 55 -2.08 -4.41 1.98
N GLN A 56 -1.76 -3.23 1.46
CA GLN A 56 -0.54 -2.52 1.81
C GLN A 56 -0.89 -1.14 2.33
N TYR A 57 0.04 -0.54 3.04
CA TYR A 57 -0.17 0.70 3.72
C TYR A 57 0.97 1.67 3.43
N ASP A 58 0.61 2.93 3.20
CA ASP A 58 1.54 4.04 3.15
C ASP A 58 1.33 4.88 4.41
N VAL A 59 2.39 5.11 5.17
CA VAL A 59 2.36 5.86 6.44
C VAL A 59 3.19 7.12 6.29
N THR A 60 2.57 8.26 6.59
CA THR A 60 3.24 9.56 6.64
C THR A 60 3.03 10.18 8.00
N ALA A 61 4.11 10.45 8.74
CA ALA A 61 4.05 11.22 9.99
C ALA A 61 4.54 12.65 9.76
N ARG A 62 3.81 13.61 10.32
CA ARG A 62 4.15 15.04 10.27
C ARG A 62 4.25 15.62 11.67
N ILE A 63 5.26 16.46 11.90
CA ILE A 63 5.48 17.23 13.13
C ILE A 63 5.85 18.67 12.73
N GLY A 64 5.18 19.67 13.31
CA GLY A 64 5.33 21.08 12.94
C GLY A 64 4.99 21.38 11.48
N GLY A 65 4.14 20.56 10.84
CA GLY A 65 3.88 20.65 9.38
C GLY A 65 4.99 20.08 8.50
N VAL A 66 6.07 19.56 9.07
CA VAL A 66 7.19 18.92 8.36
C VAL A 66 6.97 17.41 8.35
N THR A 67 7.15 16.77 7.19
CA THR A 67 7.16 15.30 7.09
C THR A 67 8.42 14.76 7.75
N VAL A 68 8.25 13.99 8.82
CA VAL A 68 9.36 13.36 9.57
C VAL A 68 9.53 11.89 9.23
N LEU A 69 8.50 11.26 8.70
CA LEU A 69 8.50 9.87 8.27
C LEU A 69 7.56 9.72 7.08
N GLU A 70 8.04 9.07 6.01
CA GLU A 70 7.22 8.62 4.90
C GLU A 70 7.69 7.20 4.53
N VAL A 71 6.81 6.22 4.70
CA VAL A 71 7.08 4.82 4.39
C VAL A 71 5.94 4.28 3.53
N LYS A 72 6.26 3.54 2.49
CA LYS A 72 5.28 3.03 1.52
C LYS A 72 5.31 1.52 1.42
N GLY A 73 4.16 0.94 1.07
CA GLY A 73 4.03 -0.49 0.82
C GLY A 73 4.31 -1.36 2.05
N VAL A 74 4.01 -0.87 3.26
CA VAL A 74 4.23 -1.60 4.50
C VAL A 74 3.03 -2.46 4.87
N THR A 75 3.26 -3.44 5.74
CA THR A 75 2.21 -4.32 6.25
C THR A 75 1.43 -3.65 7.38
N LYS A 76 0.27 -4.19 7.72
CA LYS A 76 -0.52 -3.68 8.85
C LYS A 76 0.25 -3.73 10.17
N SER A 77 1.06 -4.76 10.41
CA SER A 77 1.87 -4.85 11.63
C SER A 77 2.91 -3.74 11.72
N ASP A 78 3.47 -3.31 10.59
CA ASP A 78 4.39 -2.17 10.54
C ASP A 78 3.65 -0.88 10.88
N VAL A 79 2.44 -0.68 10.33
CA VAL A 79 1.57 0.47 10.66
C VAL A 79 1.29 0.53 12.16
N ASP A 80 0.90 -0.59 12.78
CA ASP A 80 0.60 -0.64 14.22
C ASP A 80 1.85 -0.32 15.07
N ALA A 81 3.04 -0.70 14.61
CA ALA A 81 4.30 -0.32 15.23
C ALA A 81 4.58 1.19 15.09
N TYR A 82 4.39 1.78 13.91
CA TYR A 82 4.53 3.22 13.70
C TYR A 82 3.52 4.03 14.51
N LEU A 83 2.26 3.58 14.58
CA LEU A 83 1.25 4.24 15.40
C LEU A 83 1.62 4.19 16.89
N LYS A 84 2.17 3.07 17.40
CA LYS A 84 2.65 3.01 18.79
C LYS A 84 3.83 3.96 19.05
N GLN A 85 4.75 4.09 18.10
CA GLN A 85 5.94 4.91 18.26
C GLN A 85 5.66 6.42 18.13
N TYR A 86 4.75 6.81 17.23
CA TYR A 86 4.55 8.21 16.85
C TYR A 86 3.18 8.78 17.23
N ALA A 87 2.14 7.95 17.47
CA ALA A 87 0.79 8.41 17.82
C ALA A 87 0.54 8.52 19.34
N ASN A 88 1.50 8.09 20.17
CA ASN A 88 1.43 8.20 21.62
C ASN A 88 2.45 9.26 22.11
N PRO A 89 2.22 10.56 21.84
CA PRO A 89 3.04 11.60 22.41
C PRO A 89 2.78 11.62 23.92
N THR A 90 3.86 11.48 24.68
CA THR A 90 3.87 11.79 26.12
C THR A 90 3.59 13.26 26.34
#